data_AF-A0A0C3N9C5-F1
#
_entry.id   AF-A0A0C3N9C5-F1
#
_cell.length_a   1.000
_cell.length_b   1.000
_cell.length_c   1.000
_cell.angle_alpha   90.00
_cell.angle_beta   90.00
_cell.angle_gamma   90.00
#
_symmetry.space_group_name_H-M   'P 1'
#
loop_
_entity.id
_entity.type
_entity.pdbx_description
1 polymer ?
#
loop_
_entity_poly.entity_id
_entity_poly.type
_entity_poly.pdbx_seq_one_letter_code
_entity_poly.pdbx_strand_id
1 'polypeptide(L)'
;MQNTMNLLAEAEKVKDLSAWADEIGLSKRVLYTSKYREHLSPAVAGALAEKLGLDPKEWIVIAALESERESACKSRMVRKFLTGAAIAGTLMGAAGTATAAVASTAARAAVCILC
;
A
#
# COMPACT_ATOMS: atom_id res chain seq x y z
N MET A 1 -2.15 -15.71 -8.88
CA MET A 1 -0.96 -14.88 -8.63
C MET A 1 -1.42 -13.43 -8.61
N GLN A 2 -1.00 -12.63 -7.64
CA GLN A 2 -1.23 -11.18 -7.72
C GLN A 2 -0.47 -10.65 -8.94
N ASN A 3 -1.14 -9.86 -9.78
CA ASN A 3 -0.55 -9.22 -10.96
C ASN A 3 -0.86 -7.72 -10.94
N THR A 4 -0.12 -6.94 -11.73
CA THR A 4 -0.28 -5.49 -11.75
C THR A 4 -1.65 -5.02 -12.21
N MET A 5 -2.36 -5.83 -13.00
CA MET A 5 -3.72 -5.51 -13.43
C MET A 5 -4.76 -5.63 -12.31
N ASN A 6 -4.56 -6.53 -11.35
CA ASN A 6 -5.38 -6.57 -10.14
C ASN A 6 -5.21 -5.29 -9.32
N LEU A 7 -3.98 -4.78 -9.18
CA LEU A 7 -3.72 -3.49 -8.51
C LEU A 7 -4.44 -2.34 -9.22
N LEU A 8 -4.36 -2.31 -10.55
CA LEU A 8 -5.04 -1.28 -11.34
C LEU A 8 -6.57 -1.37 -11.19
N ALA A 9 -7.14 -2.58 -11.20
CA ALA A 9 -8.57 -2.79 -11.00
C ALA A 9 -9.03 -2.36 -9.60
N GLU A 10 -8.24 -2.60 -8.55
CA GLU A 10 -8.53 -2.07 -7.21
C GLU A 10 -8.46 -0.55 -7.17
N ALA A 11 -7.47 0.04 -7.86
CA ALA A 11 -7.34 1.49 -7.96
C ALA A 11 -8.56 2.14 -8.65
N GLU A 12 -9.06 1.52 -9.72
CA GLU A 12 -10.22 2.01 -10.48
C GLU A 12 -11.52 2.03 -9.66
N LYS A 13 -11.62 1.23 -8.60
CA LYS A 13 -12.78 1.28 -7.69
C LYS A 13 -12.78 2.53 -6.82
N VAL A 14 -11.61 3.12 -6.57
CA VAL A 14 -11.45 4.31 -5.71
C VAL A 14 -11.68 5.60 -6.50
N LYS A 15 -11.08 5.69 -7.69
CA LYS A 15 -11.22 6.84 -8.60
C LYS A 15 -10.81 6.46 -10.02
N ASP A 16 -11.13 7.33 -10.97
CA ASP A 16 -10.79 7.12 -12.37
C ASP A 16 -9.28 7.21 -12.64
N LEU A 17 -8.85 6.63 -13.76
CA LEU A 17 -7.44 6.60 -14.16
C LEU A 17 -6.85 7.99 -14.39
N SER A 18 -7.64 8.97 -14.83
CA SER A 18 -7.11 10.33 -15.05
C SER A 18 -6.81 11.01 -13.72
N ALA A 19 -7.70 10.87 -12.73
CA ALA A 19 -7.46 11.36 -11.37
C ALA A 19 -6.24 10.68 -10.73
N TRP A 20 -6.06 9.37 -10.94
CA TRP A 20 -4.84 8.68 -10.50
C TRP A 20 -3.59 9.22 -11.17
N ALA A 21 -3.61 9.40 -12.49
CA ALA A 21 -2.48 9.94 -13.25
C ALA A 21 -2.08 11.33 -12.74
N ASP A 22 -3.06 12.19 -12.48
CA ASP A 22 -2.82 13.54 -11.95
C ASP A 22 -2.19 13.49 -10.55
N GLU A 23 -2.61 12.56 -9.69
CA GLU A 23 -2.07 12.43 -8.33
C GLU A 23 -0.65 11.87 -8.26
N ILE A 24 -0.33 10.89 -9.10
CA ILE A 24 1.01 10.27 -9.15
C ILE A 24 1.97 11.00 -10.09
N GLY A 25 1.55 12.13 -10.66
CA GLY A 25 2.39 13.00 -11.50
C GLY A 25 2.70 12.44 -12.89
N LEU A 26 1.77 11.68 -13.48
CA LEU A 26 1.91 11.10 -14.82
C LEU A 26 1.00 11.79 -15.83
N SER A 27 1.34 11.67 -17.12
CA SER A 27 0.37 12.04 -18.15
C SER A 27 -0.79 11.03 -18.15
N LYS A 28 -2.02 11.53 -18.37
CA LYS A 28 -3.25 10.72 -18.39
C LYS A 28 -3.14 9.50 -19.28
N ARG A 29 -2.42 9.63 -20.41
CA ARG A 29 -2.23 8.56 -21.39
C ARG A 29 -1.43 7.37 -20.84
N VAL A 30 -0.59 7.54 -19.83
CA VAL A 30 0.27 6.47 -19.29
C VAL A 30 -0.57 5.34 -18.74
N LEU A 31 -1.52 5.63 -17.85
CA LEU A 31 -2.36 4.59 -17.24
C LEU A 31 -3.28 3.90 -18.25
N TYR A 32 -3.85 4.63 -19.21
CA TYR A 32 -4.61 4.01 -20.31
C TYR A 32 -3.74 3.11 -21.19
N THR A 33 -2.51 3.53 -21.49
CA THR A 33 -1.59 2.73 -22.31
C THR A 33 -1.14 1.48 -21.56
N SER A 34 -0.84 1.59 -20.27
CA SER A 34 -0.50 0.46 -19.42
C SER A 34 -1.66 -0.52 -19.27
N LYS A 35 -2.90 -0.02 -19.10
CA LYS A 35 -4.11 -0.85 -19.09
C LYS A 35 -4.30 -1.60 -20.41
N TYR A 36 -4.15 -0.91 -21.53
CA TYR A 36 -4.25 -1.52 -22.86
C TYR A 36 -3.16 -2.58 -23.11
N ARG A 37 -1.96 -2.39 -22.54
CA ARG A 37 -0.86 -3.35 -22.60
C ARG A 37 -0.93 -4.45 -21.54
N GLU A 38 -1.96 -4.40 -20.69
CA GLU A 38 -2.18 -5.32 -19.57
C GLU A 38 -0.95 -5.44 -18.65
N HIS A 39 -0.18 -4.36 -18.49
CA HIS A 39 1.04 -4.35 -17.70
C HIS A 39 1.36 -2.96 -17.13
N LEU A 40 1.62 -2.88 -15.83
CA LEU A 40 2.15 -1.66 -15.20
C LEU A 40 3.68 -1.73 -15.09
N SER A 41 4.35 -0.64 -15.43
CA SER A 41 5.79 -0.52 -15.12
C SER A 41 6.03 -0.55 -13.61
N PRO A 42 7.20 -1.02 -13.14
CA PRO A 42 7.49 -1.13 -11.71
C PRO A 42 7.33 0.19 -10.94
N ALA A 43 7.75 1.31 -11.52
CA ALA A 43 7.60 2.62 -10.90
C ALA A 43 6.12 3.02 -10.72
N VAL A 44 5.29 2.77 -11.73
CA VAL A 44 3.85 3.07 -11.68
C VAL A 44 3.14 2.17 -10.67
N ALA A 45 3.46 0.88 -10.64
CA ALA A 45 2.90 -0.06 -9.67
C ALA A 45 3.25 0.35 -8.23
N GLY A 46 4.50 0.73 -7.96
CA GLY A 46 4.93 1.21 -6.65
C GLY A 46 4.20 2.49 -6.21
N ALA A 47 4.15 3.49 -7.09
CA ALA A 47 3.47 4.75 -6.80
C ALA A 47 1.96 4.56 -6.55
N LEU A 48 1.32 3.69 -7.33
CA LEU A 48 -0.11 3.39 -7.14
C LEU A 48 -0.36 2.62 -5.84
N ALA A 49 0.49 1.65 -5.52
CA ALA A 49 0.42 0.88 -4.28
C ALA A 49 0.59 1.78 -3.03
N GLU A 50 1.54 2.72 -3.08
CA GLU A 50 1.75 3.69 -1.99
C GLU A 50 0.47 4.48 -1.69
N LYS A 51 -0.21 4.96 -2.72
CA LYS A 51 -1.47 5.71 -2.56
C LYS A 51 -2.64 4.86 -2.09
N LEU A 52 -2.62 3.56 -2.37
CA LEU A 52 -3.62 2.61 -1.88
C LEU A 52 -3.30 2.08 -0.47
N GLY A 53 -2.20 2.51 0.15
CA GLY A 53 -1.78 2.02 1.46
C GLY A 53 -1.25 0.58 1.45
N LEU A 54 -0.81 0.09 0.29
CA LEU A 54 -0.17 -1.21 0.10
C LEU A 54 1.36 -1.05 0.13
N ASP A 55 2.12 -2.15 0.29
CA ASP A 55 3.59 -2.09 0.26
C ASP A 55 4.11 -1.80 -1.15
N PRO A 56 4.70 -0.61 -1.41
CA PRO A 56 5.20 -0.26 -2.74
C PRO A 56 6.31 -1.20 -3.20
N LYS A 57 7.15 -1.70 -2.27
CA LYS A 57 8.29 -2.56 -2.61
C LYS A 57 7.82 -3.90 -3.16
N GLU A 58 6.78 -4.46 -2.56
CA GLU A 58 6.17 -5.70 -3.03
C GLU A 58 5.63 -5.53 -4.45
N TRP A 59 4.86 -4.47 -4.70
CA TRP A 59 4.26 -4.22 -6.02
C TRP A 59 5.28 -3.88 -7.11
N ILE A 60 6.39 -3.21 -6.77
CA ILE A 60 7.54 -3.03 -7.67
C ILE A 60 8.11 -4.38 -8.10
N VAL A 61 8.32 -5.30 -7.14
CA VAL A 61 8.87 -6.62 -7.42
C VAL A 61 7.91 -7.45 -8.27
N ILE A 62 6.60 -7.41 -7.99
CA ILE A 62 5.58 -8.07 -8.79
C ILE A 62 5.64 -7.61 -10.24
N ALA A 63 5.61 -6.30 -10.46
CA ALA A 63 5.66 -5.70 -11.79
C ALA A 63 6.94 -6.08 -12.55
N ALA A 64 8.09 -6.06 -11.87
CA ALA A 64 9.38 -6.43 -12.45
C ALA A 64 9.43 -7.90 -12.86
N LEU A 65 8.94 -8.81 -12.00
CA LEU A 65 8.87 -10.23 -12.32
C LEU A 65 7.86 -10.53 -13.44
N GLU A 66 6.80 -9.75 -13.54
CA GLU A 66 5.79 -9.89 -14.60
C GLU A 66 6.38 -9.56 -15.99
N SER A 67 7.26 -8.55 -16.09
CA SER A 67 7.97 -8.22 -17.35
C SER A 67 9.13 -9.15 -17.69
N GLU A 68 9.64 -9.92 -16.72
CA GLU A 68 10.81 -10.77 -16.93
C GLU A 68 10.47 -12.00 -17.77
N ARG A 69 11.41 -12.43 -18.62
CA ARG A 69 11.24 -13.62 -19.45
C ARG A 69 11.19 -14.88 -18.58
N GLU A 70 10.39 -15.85 -19.03
CA GLU A 70 10.34 -17.16 -18.35
C GLU A 70 11.72 -17.81 -18.29
N SER A 71 12.13 -18.13 -17.06
CA SER A 71 13.42 -18.71 -16.74
C SER A 71 13.38 -19.39 -15.38
N ALA A 72 14.29 -20.32 -15.12
CA ALA A 72 14.44 -20.93 -13.79
C ALA A 72 14.71 -19.87 -12.70
N CYS A 73 15.38 -18.77 -13.05
CA CYS A 73 15.60 -17.63 -12.16
C CYS A 73 14.28 -16.92 -11.81
N LYS A 74 13.42 -16.65 -12.79
CA LYS A 74 12.09 -16.07 -12.56
C LYS A 74 11.25 -16.96 -11.63
N SER A 75 11.16 -18.26 -11.91
CA SER A 75 10.37 -19.18 -11.06
C SER A 75 10.88 -19.22 -9.62
N ARG A 76 12.20 -19.16 -9.40
CA ARG A 76 12.80 -19.08 -8.06
C ARG A 76 12.44 -17.76 -7.35
N MET A 77 12.51 -16.64 -8.07
CA MET A 77 12.19 -15.32 -7.52
C MET A 77 10.71 -15.15 -7.21
N VAL A 78 9.83 -15.60 -8.11
CA VAL A 78 8.38 -15.69 -7.87
C VAL A 78 8.12 -16.49 -6.60
N ARG A 79 8.79 -17.64 -6.41
CA ARG A 79 8.63 -18.41 -5.18
C ARG A 79 9.05 -17.64 -3.92
N LYS A 80 10.17 -16.91 -4.00
CA LYS A 80 10.72 -16.16 -2.86
C LYS A 80 9.83 -14.99 -2.44
N PHE A 81 9.31 -14.24 -3.41
CA PHE A 81 8.59 -12.98 -3.13
C PHE A 81 7.07 -13.13 -3.15
N LEU A 82 6.51 -13.97 -4.02
CA LEU A 82 5.06 -14.10 -4.19
C LEU A 82 4.45 -15.27 -3.40
N THR A 83 5.27 -16.16 -2.86
CA THR A 83 4.80 -17.25 -1.96
C THR A 83 5.12 -16.95 -0.49
N GLY A 84 6.05 -16.00 -0.23
CA GLY A 84 6.45 -15.55 1.11
C GLY A 84 5.65 -14.37 1.68
N ALA A 85 4.86 -13.65 0.87
CA ALA A 85 4.00 -12.55 1.31
C ALA A 85 2.96 -12.96 2.38
N ALA A 86 2.69 -14.27 2.52
CA ALA A 86 1.82 -14.80 3.56
C ALA A 86 2.37 -14.68 5.00
N ILE A 87 3.61 -14.24 5.21
CA ILE A 87 4.24 -14.20 6.56
C ILE A 87 4.47 -12.77 7.10
N ALA A 88 4.28 -11.71 6.29
CA ALA A 88 4.59 -10.33 6.70
C ALA A 88 3.38 -9.44 7.01
N GLY A 89 2.16 -9.82 6.59
CA GLY A 89 0.97 -8.98 6.72
C GLY A 89 0.24 -8.99 8.07
N THR A 90 0.68 -9.78 9.07
CA THR A 90 -0.13 -10.02 10.29
C THR A 90 0.25 -9.18 11.52
N LEU A 91 1.16 -8.19 11.44
CA LEU A 91 1.64 -7.50 12.66
C LEU A 91 1.55 -5.97 12.70
N MET A 92 1.05 -5.25 11.68
CA MET A 92 0.93 -3.79 11.79
C MET A 92 -0.44 -3.28 11.32
N GLY A 93 -1.42 -3.41 12.19
CA GLY A 93 -2.77 -2.87 12.01
C GLY A 93 -3.57 -2.80 13.31
N ALA A 94 -2.92 -2.48 14.44
CA ALA A 94 -3.59 -2.26 15.72
C ALA A 94 -2.93 -1.08 16.47
N ALA A 95 -3.19 0.13 16.00
CA ALA A 95 -3.02 1.35 16.80
C ALA A 95 -4.01 2.41 16.31
N GLY A 96 -5.31 2.09 16.47
CA GLY A 96 -6.37 3.06 16.35
C GLY A 96 -6.26 4.07 17.49
N THR A 97 -6.06 5.33 17.12
CA THR A 97 -6.15 6.50 17.98
C THR A 97 -7.62 6.75 18.39
N ALA A 98 -7.95 6.48 19.65
CA ALA A 98 -9.09 7.03 20.40
C ALA A 98 -8.78 6.75 21.88
N THR A 99 -8.76 7.66 22.85
CA THR A 99 -9.75 8.71 23.13
C THR A 99 -9.11 9.69 24.12
N ALA A 100 -9.18 10.99 23.84
CA ALA A 100 -8.95 12.04 24.82
C ALA A 100 -10.26 12.27 25.61
N ALA A 101 -10.29 11.88 26.88
CA ALA A 101 -11.21 12.28 27.96
C ALA A 101 -10.79 11.40 29.16
N VAL A 102 -10.33 11.88 30.32
CA VAL A 102 -10.97 12.81 31.25
C VAL A 102 -9.86 13.46 32.09
N ALA A 103 -9.64 14.76 31.92
CA ALA A 103 -8.93 15.58 32.89
C ALA A 103 -9.99 16.25 33.78
N SER A 104 -10.35 15.60 34.88
CA SER A 104 -11.04 16.24 36.01
C SER A 104 -11.06 15.27 37.19
N THR A 105 -10.74 15.80 38.37
CA THR A 105 -10.98 15.25 39.73
C THR A 105 -9.79 14.57 40.42
N ALA A 106 -8.88 15.38 40.97
CA ALA A 106 -8.24 15.14 42.29
C ALA A 106 -7.38 16.35 42.73
N ALA A 107 -7.93 17.56 42.65
CA ALA A 107 -7.41 18.70 43.41
C ALA A 107 -8.29 18.88 44.65
N ARG A 108 -7.97 18.16 45.73
CA ARG A 108 -8.36 18.48 47.12
C ARG A 108 -7.87 17.41 48.09
N ALA A 109 -6.59 17.46 48.43
CA ALA A 109 -6.05 16.85 49.64
C ALA A 109 -4.81 17.64 50.11
N ALA A 110 -4.99 18.95 50.27
CA ALA A 110 -3.96 19.84 50.82
C ALA A 110 -4.64 20.96 51.63
N VAL A 111 -5.33 20.58 52.71
CA VAL A 111 -5.54 21.43 53.89
C VAL A 111 -5.41 20.53 55.11
N CYS A 112 -4.18 20.08 55.36
CA CYS A 112 -3.68 19.90 56.72
C CYS A 112 -2.90 21.18 57.00
N ILE A 113 -3.47 22.11 57.79
CA ILE A 113 -2.84 23.16 58.61
C ILE A 113 -4.04 23.98 59.14
N LEU A 114 -4.50 23.65 60.35
CA LEU A 114 -5.10 24.52 61.39
C LEU A 114 -5.87 23.63 62.39
N CYS A 115 -5.12 22.93 63.22
CA CYS A 115 -5.39 22.69 64.64
C CYS A 115 -4.04 22.81 65.35
#